data_AF-A0A3D2FA20-F1
#
_entry.id   AF-A0A3D2FA20-F1
#
_cell.length_a   1.000
_cell.length_b   1.000
_cell.length_c   1.000
_cell.angle_alpha   90.00
_cell.angle_beta   90.00
_cell.angle_gamma   90.00
#
_symmetry.space_group_name_H-M   'P 1'
#
loop_
_entity.id
_entity.type
_entity.pdbx_description
1 polymer ?
#
loop_
_entity_poly.entity_id
_entity_poly.type
_entity_poly.pdbx_seq_one_letter_code
_entity_poly.pdbx_strand_id
1 'polypeptide(L)'
;MSKLQTPKANSYDVVIVGGAMLGSSVAWFTATNPDFNGSILVVEKDPTYEFTSTVHTNSCMRQQFSNEVNIRVSQFAADFVKNFREYMGGDERVPHPILQSYGYMYLADNAE
;
A
#
# COMPACT_ATOMS: atom_id res chain seq x y z
N MET A 1 9.27 -21.80 -7.17
CA MET A 1 10.07 -20.78 -6.44
C MET A 1 10.31 -19.61 -7.37
N SER A 2 9.83 -18.42 -7.02
CA SER A 2 10.22 -17.19 -7.72
C SER A 2 11.73 -17.01 -7.60
N LYS A 3 12.42 -16.79 -8.71
CA LYS A 3 13.88 -16.62 -8.73
C LYS A 3 14.20 -15.24 -8.13
N LEU A 4 14.82 -15.22 -6.96
CA LEU A 4 15.30 -13.98 -6.35
C LEU A 4 16.23 -13.26 -7.32
N GLN A 5 16.05 -11.95 -7.46
CA GLN A 5 16.90 -11.10 -8.29
C GLN A 5 18.10 -10.61 -7.47
N THR A 6 19.29 -10.66 -8.07
CA THR A 6 20.49 -10.07 -7.47
C THR A 6 20.39 -8.54 -7.52
N PRO A 7 20.75 -7.81 -6.45
CA PRO A 7 20.85 -6.36 -6.49
C PRO A 7 21.75 -5.87 -7.64
N LYS A 8 21.37 -4.80 -8.32
CA LYS A 8 22.10 -4.24 -9.48
C LYS A 8 23.31 -3.39 -9.09
N ALA A 9 23.33 -2.87 -7.86
CA ALA A 9 24.40 -2.06 -7.31
C ALA A 9 24.81 -2.59 -5.93
N ASN A 10 26.02 -2.20 -5.51
CA ASN A 10 26.58 -2.56 -4.19
C ASN A 10 26.11 -1.64 -3.05
N SER A 11 25.47 -0.51 -3.37
CA SER A 11 24.93 0.46 -2.41
C SER A 11 23.66 1.10 -2.96
N TYR A 12 22.77 1.53 -2.06
CA TYR A 12 21.54 2.25 -2.35
C TYR A 12 21.32 3.35 -1.33
N ASP A 13 20.66 4.43 -1.71
CA ASP A 13 20.35 5.56 -0.82
C ASP A 13 19.25 5.20 0.19
N VAL A 14 18.31 4.35 -0.23
CA VAL A 14 17.23 3.82 0.61
C VAL A 14 17.12 2.30 0.45
N VAL A 15 17.13 1.59 1.57
CA VAL A 15 16.86 0.14 1.61
C VAL A 15 15.59 -0.12 2.41
N ILE A 16 14.61 -0.76 1.78
CA ILE A 16 13.32 -1.11 2.35
C ILE A 16 13.30 -2.62 2.58
N VAL A 17 13.13 -3.04 3.83
CA VAL A 17 13.06 -4.47 4.20
C VAL A 17 11.60 -4.87 4.37
N GLY A 18 11.14 -5.80 3.54
CA GLY A 18 9.74 -6.18 3.35
C GLY A 18 9.12 -5.42 2.18
N GLY A 19 8.63 -6.14 1.17
CA GLY A 19 8.09 -5.58 -0.07
C GLY A 19 6.57 -5.63 -0.19
N ALA A 20 5.86 -6.18 0.81
CA ALA A 20 4.40 -6.23 0.85
C ALA A 20 3.76 -4.81 0.88
N MET A 21 2.48 -4.68 1.24
CA MET A 21 1.71 -3.43 1.11
C MET A 21 2.45 -2.16 1.57
N LEU A 22 3.05 -2.17 2.77
CA LEU A 22 3.76 -1.00 3.29
C LEU A 22 5.07 -0.72 2.54
N GLY A 23 5.89 -1.74 2.30
CA GLY A 23 7.17 -1.57 1.64
C GLY A 23 7.03 -1.11 0.19
N SER A 24 6.10 -1.72 -0.56
CA SER A 24 5.77 -1.28 -1.91
C SER A 24 5.22 0.15 -1.95
N SER A 25 4.35 0.51 -0.99
CA SER A 25 3.81 1.88 -0.88
C SER A 25 4.93 2.90 -0.64
N VAL A 26 5.78 2.66 0.36
CA VAL A 26 6.92 3.55 0.67
C VAL A 26 7.85 3.66 -0.53
N ALA A 27 8.20 2.54 -1.18
CA ALA A 27 9.06 2.54 -2.35
C ALA A 27 8.47 3.39 -3.49
N TRP A 28 7.17 3.24 -3.76
CA TRP A 28 6.49 3.97 -4.81
C TRP A 28 6.43 5.47 -4.53
N PHE A 29 5.93 5.89 -3.37
CA PHE A 29 5.85 7.31 -3.00
C PHE A 29 7.22 7.99 -2.94
N THR A 30 8.26 7.24 -2.53
CA THR A 30 9.63 7.76 -2.54
C THR A 30 10.14 7.90 -3.97
N ALA A 31 9.93 6.89 -4.82
CA ALA A 31 10.39 6.92 -6.22
C ALA A 31 9.66 7.95 -7.09
N THR A 32 8.42 8.31 -6.77
CA THR A 32 7.62 9.30 -7.51
C THR A 32 7.72 10.72 -6.96
N ASN A 33 8.42 10.91 -5.84
CA ASN A 33 8.64 12.24 -5.29
C ASN A 33 9.65 13.01 -6.17
N PRO A 34 9.30 14.17 -6.73
CA PRO A 34 10.20 14.95 -7.60
C PRO A 34 11.48 15.41 -6.91
N ASP A 35 11.48 15.50 -5.57
CA ASP A 35 12.65 15.89 -4.79
C ASP A 35 13.61 14.71 -4.51
N PHE A 36 13.22 13.49 -4.85
CA PHE A 36 14.05 12.30 -4.66
C PHE A 36 14.69 11.84 -5.98
N ASN A 37 16.02 11.86 -6.04
CA ASN A 37 16.81 11.43 -7.18
C ASN A 37 17.74 10.24 -6.86
N GLY A 38 17.54 9.61 -5.70
CA GLY A 38 18.37 8.51 -5.23
C GLY A 38 17.92 7.14 -5.75
N SER A 39 18.57 6.11 -5.21
CA SER A 39 18.37 4.71 -5.54
C SER A 39 17.66 3.97 -4.39
N ILE A 40 16.71 3.10 -4.75
CA ILE A 40 15.91 2.33 -3.79
C ILE A 40 16.12 0.84 -4.03
N LEU A 41 16.39 0.09 -2.96
CA LEU A 41 16.34 -1.38 -2.95
C LEU A 41 15.20 -1.85 -2.05
N VAL A 42 14.29 -2.65 -2.59
CA VAL A 42 13.29 -3.39 -1.80
C VAL A 42 13.77 -4.83 -1.63
N VAL A 43 13.90 -5.28 -0.39
CA VAL A 43 14.32 -6.63 -0.03
C VAL A 43 13.12 -7.37 0.54
N GLU A 44 12.56 -8.28 -0.23
CA GLU A 44 11.48 -9.17 0.20
C GLU A 44 12.02 -10.60 0.33
N LYS A 45 11.68 -11.26 1.44
CA LYS A 45 12.05 -12.66 1.70
C LYS A 45 11.33 -13.60 0.73
N ASP A 46 10.05 -13.34 0.46
CA ASP A 46 9.23 -14.10 -0.46
C ASP A 46 8.54 -13.19 -1.49
N PRO A 47 9.10 -13.05 -2.71
CA PRO A 47 8.54 -12.19 -3.76
C PRO A 47 7.21 -12.66 -4.32
N THR A 48 6.73 -13.85 -3.95
CA THR A 48 5.36 -14.26 -4.30
C THR A 48 4.33 -13.60 -3.39
N TYR A 49 4.77 -13.04 -2.26
CA TYR A 49 3.97 -12.47 -1.20
C TYR A 49 2.98 -13.44 -0.54
N GLU A 50 3.08 -14.74 -0.83
CA GLU A 50 2.13 -15.78 -0.42
C GLU A 50 1.87 -15.76 1.09
N PHE A 51 2.94 -15.60 1.88
CA PHE A 51 2.88 -15.63 3.34
C PHE A 51 2.84 -14.25 4.00
N THR A 52 2.53 -13.19 3.26
CA THR A 52 2.48 -11.82 3.81
C THR A 52 1.16 -11.53 4.49
N SER A 53 1.16 -10.68 5.52
CA SER A 53 -0.07 -10.18 6.13
C SER A 53 -0.97 -9.42 5.13
N THR A 54 -0.39 -8.89 4.04
CA THR A 54 -1.13 -8.24 2.96
C THR A 54 -2.02 -9.21 2.19
N VAL A 55 -1.54 -10.41 1.88
CA VAL A 55 -2.35 -11.42 1.18
C VAL A 55 -3.34 -12.11 2.12
N HIS A 56 -3.01 -12.24 3.40
CA HIS A 56 -3.87 -12.87 4.40
C HIS A 56 -4.91 -11.96 5.06
N THR A 57 -5.03 -10.69 4.65
CA THR A 57 -6.03 -9.77 5.21
C THR A 57 -7.41 -9.95 4.56
N ASN A 58 -8.47 -9.70 5.33
CA ASN A 58 -9.84 -9.63 4.82
C ASN A 58 -10.11 -8.42 3.91
N SER A 59 -9.07 -7.62 3.61
CA SER A 59 -9.08 -6.53 2.62
C SER A 59 -10.25 -5.57 2.78
N CYS A 60 -10.25 -4.85 3.89
CA CYS A 60 -11.32 -3.92 4.25
C CYS A 60 -10.75 -2.51 4.53
N MET A 61 -11.53 -1.47 4.24
CA MET A 61 -11.14 -0.08 4.47
C MET A 61 -12.24 0.67 5.21
N ARG A 62 -11.92 1.23 6.38
CA ARG A 62 -12.82 2.03 7.21
C ARG A 62 -12.36 3.48 7.27
N GLN A 63 -13.30 4.39 7.43
CA GLN A 63 -13.03 5.83 7.64
C GLN A 63 -13.50 6.33 9.02
N GLN A 64 -14.26 5.51 9.77
CA GLN A 64 -14.80 5.85 11.08
C GLN A 64 -13.71 5.67 12.16
N PHE A 65 -13.11 6.79 12.57
CA PHE A 65 -12.13 6.86 13.65
C PHE A 65 -12.41 8.09 14.53
N SER A 66 -11.97 8.06 15.79
CA SER A 66 -12.17 9.19 16.72
C SER A 66 -11.12 10.30 16.56
N ASN A 67 -9.95 9.97 16.00
CA ASN A 67 -8.86 10.92 15.81
C ASN A 67 -8.89 11.47 14.38
N GLU A 68 -8.89 12.80 14.24
CA GLU A 68 -8.92 13.50 12.96
C GLU A 68 -7.81 13.05 11.99
N VAL A 69 -6.60 12.80 12.48
CA VAL A 69 -5.48 12.35 11.64
C VAL A 69 -5.82 11.00 10.99
N ASN A 70 -6.41 10.07 11.75
CA ASN A 70 -6.79 8.77 11.23
C ASN A 70 -7.93 8.89 10.21
N ILE A 71 -8.90 9.77 10.46
CA ILE A 71 -9.98 10.06 9.50
C ILE A 71 -9.40 10.54 8.17
N ARG A 72 -8.50 11.53 8.21
CA ARG A 72 -7.87 12.11 7.00
C ARG A 72 -7.02 11.10 6.25
N VAL A 73 -6.21 10.29 6.95
CA VAL A 73 -5.42 9.22 6.34
C VAL A 73 -6.32 8.19 5.66
N SER A 74 -7.44 7.83 6.28
CA SER A 74 -8.41 6.90 5.67
C SER A 74 -9.17 7.48 4.49
N GLN A 75 -9.51 8.77 4.53
CA GLN A 75 -10.10 9.47 3.38
C GLN A 75 -9.13 9.50 2.20
N PHE A 76 -7.85 9.79 2.44
CA PHE A 76 -6.80 9.69 1.42
C PHE A 76 -6.70 8.28 0.85
N ALA A 77 -6.67 7.25 1.70
CA ALA A 77 -6.62 5.86 1.22
C ALA A 77 -7.83 5.50 0.35
N ALA A 78 -9.03 5.96 0.72
CA ALA A 78 -10.25 5.73 -0.06
C ALA A 78 -10.22 6.43 -1.42
N ASP A 79 -9.78 7.69 -1.44
CA ASP A 79 -9.58 8.45 -2.68
C ASP A 79 -8.53 7.80 -3.59
N PHE A 80 -7.40 7.39 -3.00
CA PHE A 80 -6.32 6.72 -3.71
C PHE A 80 -6.74 5.42 -4.38
N VAL A 81 -7.48 4.55 -3.66
CA VAL A 81 -7.96 3.28 -4.25
C VAL A 81 -9.02 3.52 -5.32
N LYS A 82 -9.91 4.51 -5.12
CA LYS A 82 -10.94 4.88 -6.09
C LYS A 82 -10.33 5.42 -7.39
N ASN A 83 -9.26 6.20 -7.27
CA ASN A 83 -8.58 6.87 -8.39
C ASN A 83 -7.21 6.24 -8.70
N PHE A 84 -7.06 4.95 -8.43
CA PHE A 84 -5.76 4.27 -8.41
C PHE A 84 -4.97 4.42 -9.71
N ARG A 85 -5.66 4.33 -10.86
CA ARG A 85 -5.02 4.52 -12.17
C ARG A 85 -4.56 5.96 -12.37
N GLU A 86 -5.35 6.97 -11.99
CA GLU A 86 -4.93 8.37 -12.12
C GLU A 86 -3.70 8.66 -11.27
N TYR A 87 -3.67 8.18 -10.02
CA TYR A 87 -2.49 8.30 -9.16
C TYR A 87 -1.25 7.60 -9.74
N MET A 88 -1.44 6.53 -10.51
CA MET A 88 -0.38 5.81 -11.22
C MET A 88 -0.04 6.42 -12.60
N GLY A 89 -0.40 7.68 -12.84
CA GLY A 89 -0.06 8.42 -14.05
C GLY A 89 -0.95 8.12 -15.26
N GLY A 90 -2.12 7.51 -15.06
CA GLY A 90 -3.08 7.23 -16.13
C GLY A 90 -2.73 6.02 -17.00
N ASP A 91 -1.77 5.20 -16.60
CA ASP A 91 -1.33 4.03 -17.37
C ASP A 91 -2.46 2.98 -17.52
N GLU A 92 -2.85 2.67 -18.75
CA GLU A 92 -3.93 1.73 -19.06
C GLU A 92 -3.67 0.31 -18.55
N ARG A 93 -2.41 -0.07 -18.34
CA ARG A 93 -2.03 -1.38 -17.77
C ARG A 93 -2.41 -1.50 -16.30
N VAL A 94 -2.57 -0.37 -15.60
CA VAL A 94 -2.96 -0.36 -14.19
C VAL A 94 -4.45 -0.70 -14.11
N PRO A 95 -4.83 -1.78 -13.40
CA PRO A 95 -6.23 -2.17 -13.28
C PRO A 95 -7.00 -1.17 -12.42
N HIS A 96 -8.31 -1.13 -12.60
CA HIS A 96 -9.20 -0.50 -11.61
C HIS A 96 -9.42 -1.50 -10.46
N PRO A 97 -8.97 -1.20 -9.22
CA PRO A 97 -9.24 -2.06 -8.09
C PRO A 97 -10.75 -2.20 -7.86
N ILE A 98 -11.21 -3.42 -7.61
CA ILE A 98 -12.61 -3.64 -7.24
C ILE A 98 -12.79 -3.14 -5.81
N LEU A 99 -13.63 -2.11 -5.64
CA LEU A 99 -14.01 -1.58 -4.33
C LEU A 99 -15.51 -1.77 -4.11
N GLN A 100 -15.87 -2.46 -3.04
CA GLN A 100 -17.27 -2.67 -2.64
C GLN A 100 -17.56 -1.90 -1.34
N SER A 101 -18.37 -0.85 -1.45
CA SER A 101 -18.66 0.07 -0.34
C SER A 101 -19.90 -0.36 0.46
N TYR A 102 -19.81 -1.47 1.19
CA TYR A 102 -20.92 -1.99 2.01
C TYR A 102 -21.09 -1.30 3.38
N GLY A 103 -20.14 -0.46 3.78
CA GLY A 103 -20.10 0.13 5.12
C GLY A 103 -19.67 -0.87 6.20
N TYR A 104 -19.64 -0.41 7.45
CA TYR A 104 -19.31 -1.23 8.62
C TYR A 104 -20.48 -1.21 9.60
N MET A 105 -20.88 -2.39 10.08
CA MET A 105 -21.81 -2.51 11.19
C MET A 105 -21.01 -2.56 12.49
N TYR A 106 -21.26 -1.61 13.38
CA TYR A 106 -20.72 -1.61 14.72
C TYR A 106 -21.82 -2.09 15.67
N LEU A 107 -21.53 -3.16 16.41
CA LEU A 107 -22.40 -3.66 17.46
C LEU A 107 -21.92 -3.09 18.78
N ALA A 108 -22.85 -2.53 19.54
CA ALA A 108 -22.65 -2.06 20.91
C ALA A 108 -23.52 -2.91 21.83
N ASP A 109 -22.98 -3.33 22.97
CA ASP A 109 -23.67 -4.17 23.97
C ASP A 109 -23.83 -3.41 25.30
N ASN A 110 -23.96 -2.09 25.21
CA ASN A 110 -24.16 -1.19 26.32
C ASN A 110 -25.30 -0.21 25.98
N ALA A 111 -25.98 0.29 27.02
CA ALA A 111 -27.12 1.20 26.87
C ALA A 111 -26.71 2.66 26.57
N GLU A 112 -25.40 2.95 26.61
CA GLU A 112 -24.82 4.26 26.28
C GLU A 112 -24.22 4.25 24.87
#